data_AF-A0A4R1HT93-F1
#
_entry.id   AF-A0A4R1HT93-F1
#
_cell.length_a   1.000
_cell.length_b   1.000
_cell.length_c   1.000
_cell.angle_alpha   90.00
_cell.angle_beta   90.00
_cell.angle_gamma   90.00
#
_symmetry.space_group_name_H-M   'P 1'
#
loop_
_entity.id
_entity.type
_entity.pdbx_description
1 polymer ?
#
loop_
_entity_poly.entity_id
_entity_poly.type
_entity_poly.pdbx_seq_one_letter_code
_entity_poly.pdbx_strand_id
1 'polypeptide(L)'
;MIISVVRKFLAVSFVTGLLSVPALAADIVIQWASTNANVTVRSGMLVAAGNTRDAARFDVVRLEGRRIALRAKDGTYVRAGIGPRTLLGTGSPHIRGWETFEMDAHGNSVSLRSVQNGKYVTVERNGELAASSDRRGTHAEFRFITVPDRAPPPRPEAPAVNWQGQWNRIWIAGADGRGVPAPRESRASLTVGPNLGVSFTAGCNSLGTRMELRGRNVTFAPVMSTRRACNNAQQVYEQQVASALRAVRSWDFREGQIAFLDGSGRRVLQIGR
;
A
#
# COMPACT_ATOMS: atom_id res chain seq x y z
N MET A 1 -46.11 -11.28 53.91
CA MET A 1 -45.17 -10.16 54.19
C MET A 1 -43.78 -10.58 53.69
N ILE A 2 -43.60 -10.71 52.37
CA ILE A 2 -42.83 -9.81 51.48
C ILE A 2 -41.44 -9.43 52.03
N ILE A 3 -40.39 -10.15 51.61
CA ILE A 3 -39.07 -9.55 51.32
C ILE A 3 -38.53 -10.22 50.05
N SER A 4 -38.70 -9.56 48.91
CA SER A 4 -38.01 -9.90 47.65
C SER A 4 -36.72 -9.10 47.57
N VAL A 5 -35.58 -9.79 47.54
CA VAL A 5 -34.27 -9.19 47.25
C VAL A 5 -34.04 -9.26 45.74
N VAL A 6 -34.24 -8.14 45.05
CA VAL A 6 -33.90 -8.01 43.63
C VAL A 6 -32.43 -7.59 43.53
N ARG A 7 -31.56 -8.52 43.13
CA ARG A 7 -30.16 -8.25 42.80
C ARG A 7 -30.09 -7.72 41.36
N LYS A 8 -29.79 -6.44 41.19
CA LYS A 8 -29.54 -5.82 39.88
C LYS A 8 -28.30 -6.46 39.24
N PHE A 9 -28.47 -7.23 38.17
CA PHE A 9 -27.38 -7.60 37.27
C PHE A 9 -27.27 -6.54 36.18
N LEU A 10 -26.20 -5.73 36.23
CA LEU A 10 -25.74 -4.92 35.11
C LEU A 10 -25.20 -5.86 34.05
N ALA A 11 -25.94 -6.07 32.97
CA ALA A 11 -25.43 -6.74 31.78
C ALA A 11 -24.48 -5.77 31.05
N VAL A 12 -23.18 -6.00 31.17
CA VAL A 12 -22.17 -5.34 30.35
C VAL A 12 -22.24 -5.97 28.95
N SER A 13 -22.88 -5.28 28.02
CA SER A 13 -22.85 -5.65 26.60
C SER A 13 -21.43 -5.47 26.07
N PHE A 14 -20.69 -6.56 25.95
CA PHE A 14 -19.48 -6.62 25.14
C PHE A 14 -19.90 -6.53 23.67
N VAL A 15 -19.83 -5.33 23.09
CA VAL A 15 -19.85 -5.16 21.64
C VAL A 15 -18.51 -5.68 21.13
N THR A 16 -18.47 -6.96 20.78
CA THR A 16 -17.36 -7.57 20.02
C THR A 16 -17.38 -6.94 18.64
N GLY A 17 -16.67 -5.83 18.49
CA GLY A 17 -16.35 -5.26 17.19
C GLY A 17 -15.61 -6.32 16.38
N LEU A 18 -16.28 -6.88 15.37
CA LEU A 18 -15.62 -7.60 14.29
C LEU A 18 -14.64 -6.63 13.64
N LEU A 19 -13.38 -6.67 14.08
CA LEU A 19 -12.27 -6.17 13.29
C LEU A 19 -12.27 -7.00 12.01
N SER A 20 -12.91 -6.45 10.98
CA SER A 20 -12.77 -6.94 9.62
C SER A 20 -11.30 -6.73 9.26
N VAL A 21 -10.51 -7.78 9.41
CA VAL A 21 -9.20 -7.87 8.78
C VAL A 21 -9.47 -7.59 7.31
N PRO A 22 -8.87 -6.56 6.68
CA PRO A 22 -9.03 -6.40 5.25
C PRO A 22 -8.51 -7.68 4.63
N ALA A 23 -9.40 -8.44 3.99
CA ALA A 23 -9.00 -9.60 3.21
C ALA A 23 -7.95 -9.09 2.23
N LEU A 24 -6.70 -9.56 2.39
CA LEU A 24 -5.66 -9.31 1.42
C LEU A 24 -6.22 -9.74 0.08
N ALA A 25 -6.35 -8.80 -0.87
CA ALA A 25 -6.87 -9.09 -2.19
C ALA A 25 -5.96 -10.16 -2.80
N ALA A 26 -6.49 -11.38 -2.96
CA ALA A 26 -5.71 -12.46 -3.53
C ALA A 26 -5.50 -12.17 -5.02
N ASP A 27 -4.24 -12.18 -5.47
CA ASP A 27 -3.90 -12.11 -6.89
C ASP A 27 -4.62 -13.26 -7.63
N ILE A 28 -5.28 -12.95 -8.74
CA ILE A 28 -5.82 -13.97 -9.64
C ILE A 28 -4.94 -14.11 -10.88
N VAL A 29 -4.91 -15.32 -11.43
CA VAL A 29 -4.56 -15.57 -12.82
C VAL A 29 -5.85 -15.81 -13.59
N ILE A 30 -5.98 -15.15 -14.74
CA ILE A 30 -7.10 -15.37 -15.65
C ILE A 30 -6.68 -16.47 -16.62
N GLN A 31 -7.48 -17.52 -16.70
CA GLN A 31 -7.26 -18.65 -17.59
C GLN A 31 -8.45 -18.78 -18.55
N TRP A 32 -8.19 -18.92 -19.84
CA TRP A 32 -9.23 -19.25 -20.81
C TRP A 32 -9.71 -20.69 -20.61
N ALA A 33 -11.02 -20.88 -20.42
CA ALA A 33 -11.59 -22.16 -20.02
C ALA A 33 -11.46 -23.24 -21.11
N SER A 34 -11.46 -22.85 -22.40
CA SER A 34 -11.47 -23.81 -23.51
C SER A 34 -10.16 -24.58 -23.70
N THR A 35 -9.02 -23.95 -23.40
CA THR A 35 -7.69 -24.54 -23.67
C THR A 35 -6.77 -24.54 -22.46
N ASN A 36 -7.26 -24.03 -21.32
CA ASN A 36 -6.47 -23.80 -20.11
C ASN A 36 -5.30 -22.80 -20.32
N ALA A 37 -5.32 -22.03 -21.41
CA ALA A 37 -4.30 -21.03 -21.67
C ALA A 37 -4.43 -19.87 -20.68
N ASN A 38 -3.34 -19.55 -19.97
CA ASN A 38 -3.32 -18.39 -19.09
C ASN A 38 -3.15 -17.11 -19.89
N VAL A 39 -3.81 -16.05 -19.41
CA VAL A 39 -3.67 -14.69 -19.93
C VAL A 39 -2.34 -14.12 -19.47
N THR A 40 -1.63 -13.52 -20.41
CA THR A 40 -0.31 -12.88 -20.26
C THR A 40 -0.40 -11.46 -20.81
N VAL A 41 0.53 -10.58 -20.42
CA VAL A 41 0.65 -9.23 -21.00
C VAL A 41 1.81 -9.24 -22.00
N ARG A 42 1.54 -8.91 -23.26
CA ARG A 42 2.55 -8.81 -24.34
C ARG A 42 2.43 -7.45 -25.00
N SER A 43 3.47 -6.63 -24.92
CA SER A 43 3.46 -5.25 -25.45
C SER A 43 2.26 -4.43 -24.96
N GLY A 44 1.85 -4.62 -23.70
CA GLY A 44 0.68 -3.95 -23.09
C GLY A 44 -0.68 -4.58 -23.42
N MET A 45 -0.75 -5.57 -24.32
CA MET A 45 -1.99 -6.26 -24.70
C MET A 45 -2.16 -7.57 -23.92
N LEU A 46 -3.40 -7.96 -23.66
CA LEU A 46 -3.72 -9.25 -23.06
C LEU A 46 -3.78 -10.36 -24.12
N VAL A 47 -3.04 -11.43 -23.88
CA VAL A 47 -2.94 -12.59 -24.78
C VAL A 47 -3.01 -13.89 -23.99
N ALA A 48 -3.88 -14.81 -24.39
CA ALA A 48 -3.95 -16.18 -23.89
C ALA A 48 -2.92 -17.07 -24.62
N ALA A 49 -1.80 -17.40 -23.96
CA ALA A 49 -0.65 -18.04 -24.63
C ALA A 49 -0.09 -19.30 -23.94
N GLY A 50 -0.67 -19.72 -22.81
CA GLY A 50 -0.50 -21.10 -22.32
C GLY A 50 0.86 -21.46 -21.70
N ASN A 51 1.15 -20.93 -20.53
CA ASN A 51 1.82 -21.62 -19.41
C ASN A 51 1.53 -20.81 -18.12
N THR A 52 1.75 -21.36 -16.92
CA THR A 52 1.56 -20.63 -15.65
C THR A 52 2.73 -19.72 -15.27
N ARG A 53 3.90 -19.89 -15.90
CA ARG A 53 5.12 -19.14 -15.56
C ARG A 53 5.02 -17.67 -16.00
N ASP A 54 4.42 -17.42 -17.16
CA ASP A 54 4.31 -16.10 -17.76
C ASP A 54 2.92 -15.46 -17.53
N ALA A 55 2.09 -16.11 -16.73
CA ALA A 55 0.73 -15.68 -16.45
C ALA A 55 0.71 -14.31 -15.77
N ALA A 56 -0.06 -13.39 -16.34
CA ALA A 56 -0.30 -12.10 -15.74
C ALA A 56 -1.19 -12.27 -14.50
N ARG A 57 -0.86 -11.50 -13.46
CA ARG A 57 -1.58 -11.49 -12.18
C ARG A 57 -2.37 -10.21 -12.05
N PHE A 58 -3.58 -10.32 -11.54
CA PHE A 58 -4.50 -9.20 -11.39
C PHE A 58 -5.14 -9.20 -10.01
N ASP A 59 -5.34 -8.01 -9.45
CA ASP A 59 -6.28 -7.81 -8.36
C ASP A 59 -7.68 -7.58 -8.95
N VAL A 60 -8.68 -8.28 -8.42
CA VAL A 60 -10.08 -7.99 -8.74
C VAL A 60 -10.58 -6.87 -7.83
N VAL A 61 -10.75 -5.67 -8.39
CA VAL A 61 -11.37 -4.54 -7.69
C VAL A 61 -12.87 -4.64 -7.85
N ARG A 62 -13.58 -4.96 -6.76
CA ARG A 62 -15.05 -5.00 -6.73
C ARG A 62 -15.61 -3.58 -6.77
N LEU A 63 -16.59 -3.35 -7.64
CA LEU A 63 -17.33 -2.09 -7.77
C LEU A 63 -18.81 -2.33 -7.41
N GLU A 64 -19.65 -1.32 -7.56
CA GLU A 64 -21.09 -1.45 -7.28
C GLU A 64 -21.76 -2.53 -8.14
N GLY A 65 -22.63 -3.32 -7.49
CA GLY A 65 -23.35 -4.43 -8.14
C GLY A 65 -22.42 -5.55 -8.61
N ARG A 66 -22.59 -5.97 -9.87
CA ARG A 66 -21.78 -7.03 -10.50
C ARG A 66 -20.57 -6.51 -11.29
N ARG A 67 -20.21 -5.23 -11.10
CA ARG A 67 -19.11 -4.59 -11.81
C ARG A 67 -17.79 -4.84 -11.10
N ILE A 68 -16.75 -5.00 -11.89
CA ILE A 68 -15.37 -5.14 -11.44
C ILE A 68 -14.44 -4.30 -12.31
N ALA A 69 -13.24 -4.04 -11.79
CA ALA A 69 -12.07 -3.70 -12.57
C ALA A 69 -10.96 -4.71 -12.28
N LEU A 70 -10.04 -4.88 -13.23
CA LEU A 70 -8.86 -5.74 -13.08
C LEU A 70 -7.64 -4.84 -13.00
N ARG A 71 -6.94 -4.86 -11.87
CA ARG A 71 -5.72 -4.07 -11.66
C ARG A 71 -4.49 -4.96 -11.84
N ALA A 72 -3.56 -4.53 -12.68
CA ALA A 72 -2.27 -5.19 -12.88
C ALA A 72 -1.28 -4.85 -11.75
N LYS A 73 -0.17 -5.61 -11.67
CA LYS A 73 0.89 -5.43 -10.66
C LYS A 73 1.53 -4.04 -10.64
N ASP A 74 1.55 -3.35 -11.78
CA ASP A 74 2.08 -1.98 -11.91
C ASP A 74 1.11 -0.91 -11.40
N GLY A 75 -0.07 -1.31 -10.90
CA GLY A 75 -1.11 -0.42 -10.40
C GLY A 75 -2.07 0.09 -11.47
N THR A 76 -1.82 -0.21 -12.75
CA THR A 76 -2.69 0.18 -13.86
C THR A 76 -3.88 -0.77 -14.00
N TYR A 77 -4.91 -0.34 -14.70
CA TYR A 77 -6.14 -1.09 -14.92
C TYR A 77 -6.20 -1.63 -16.35
N VAL A 78 -6.76 -2.84 -16.48
CA VAL A 78 -7.12 -3.42 -17.77
C VAL A 78 -8.24 -2.59 -18.38
N ARG A 79 -8.08 -2.22 -19.64
CA ARG A 79 -9.11 -1.52 -20.43
C ARG A 79 -9.48 -2.32 -21.67
N ALA A 80 -10.75 -2.32 -22.04
CA ALA A 80 -11.25 -2.97 -23.26
C ALA A 80 -11.61 -1.93 -24.31
N GLY A 81 -10.83 -1.81 -25.38
CA GLY A 81 -11.01 -0.73 -26.34
C GLY A 81 -9.77 -0.22 -27.06
N ILE A 82 -8.72 -1.03 -27.11
CA ILE A 82 -7.49 -0.64 -27.77
C ILE A 82 -7.61 -0.96 -29.27
N GLY A 83 -7.57 0.09 -30.10
CA GLY A 83 -7.67 -0.03 -31.54
C GLY A 83 -9.07 -0.46 -32.05
N PRO A 84 -9.22 -0.65 -33.36
CA PRO A 84 -10.51 -0.93 -34.00
C PRO A 84 -11.09 -2.30 -33.63
N ARG A 85 -10.26 -3.23 -33.14
CA ARG A 85 -10.67 -4.57 -32.71
C ARG A 85 -11.07 -4.66 -31.24
N THR A 86 -11.19 -3.52 -30.56
CA THR A 86 -11.57 -3.44 -29.13
C THR A 86 -10.73 -4.34 -28.23
N LEU A 87 -9.42 -4.40 -28.50
CA LEU A 87 -8.48 -5.25 -27.76
C LEU A 87 -8.41 -4.84 -26.30
N LEU A 88 -8.05 -5.81 -25.45
CA LEU A 88 -7.80 -5.60 -24.04
C LEU A 88 -6.30 -5.41 -23.79
N GLY A 89 -5.98 -4.50 -22.89
CA GLY A 89 -4.61 -4.26 -22.45
C GLY A 89 -4.54 -3.52 -21.13
N THR A 90 -3.34 -3.48 -20.55
CA THR A 90 -3.04 -2.74 -19.31
C THR A 90 -2.60 -1.31 -19.63
N GLY A 91 -2.38 -0.48 -18.60
CA GLY A 91 -1.85 0.88 -18.76
C GLY A 91 -2.82 2.02 -18.45
N SER A 92 -4.08 1.73 -18.09
CA SER A 92 -5.02 2.79 -17.72
C SER A 92 -4.81 3.23 -16.25
N PRO A 93 -4.67 4.53 -15.94
CA PRO A 93 -4.36 4.98 -14.57
C PRO A 93 -5.58 5.08 -13.64
N HIS A 94 -6.80 5.01 -14.19
CA HIS A 94 -8.04 5.23 -13.44
C HIS A 94 -9.14 4.28 -13.92
N ILE A 95 -10.13 4.00 -13.06
CA ILE A 95 -11.29 3.20 -13.42
C ILE A 95 -12.37 4.13 -14.00
N ARG A 96 -12.69 3.94 -15.28
CA ARG A 96 -13.85 4.56 -15.96
C ARG A 96 -14.59 3.48 -16.76
N GLY A 97 -15.44 3.87 -17.70
CA GLY A 97 -16.25 2.93 -18.50
C GLY A 97 -15.43 1.89 -19.27
N TRP A 98 -14.22 2.25 -19.74
CA TRP A 98 -13.34 1.36 -20.50
C TRP A 98 -12.65 0.29 -19.63
N GLU A 99 -12.47 0.56 -18.34
CA GLU A 99 -11.83 -0.33 -17.35
C GLU A 99 -12.85 -1.11 -16.52
N THR A 100 -14.14 -0.82 -16.71
CA THR A 100 -15.23 -1.44 -15.96
C THR A 100 -15.81 -2.61 -16.75
N PHE A 101 -15.86 -3.77 -16.10
CA PHE A 101 -16.45 -4.98 -16.65
C PHE A 101 -17.60 -5.43 -15.75
N GLU A 102 -18.71 -5.84 -16.34
CA GLU A 102 -19.68 -6.64 -15.62
C GLU A 102 -19.20 -8.09 -15.64
N MET A 103 -19.13 -8.71 -14.46
CA MET A 103 -18.70 -10.10 -14.32
C MET A 103 -19.88 -10.97 -13.92
N ASP A 104 -20.12 -12.03 -14.68
CA ASP A 104 -21.13 -13.02 -14.32
C ASP A 104 -20.47 -14.38 -14.14
N ALA A 105 -20.51 -14.86 -12.91
CA ALA A 105 -20.03 -16.18 -12.52
C ALA A 105 -21.10 -17.23 -12.80
N HIS A 106 -20.67 -18.38 -13.33
CA HIS A 106 -21.52 -19.52 -13.65
C HIS A 106 -20.72 -20.82 -13.47
N GLY A 107 -21.10 -21.63 -12.48
CA GLY A 107 -20.32 -22.81 -12.10
C GLY A 107 -18.89 -22.42 -11.71
N ASN A 108 -17.90 -22.99 -12.40
CA ASN A 108 -16.47 -22.70 -12.19
C ASN A 108 -15.91 -21.65 -13.18
N SER A 109 -16.76 -21.06 -14.02
CA SER A 109 -16.38 -20.11 -15.06
C SER A 109 -16.94 -18.72 -14.79
N VAL A 110 -16.32 -17.73 -15.41
CA VAL A 110 -16.75 -16.33 -15.43
C VAL A 110 -16.74 -15.83 -16.87
N SER A 111 -17.69 -14.97 -17.19
CA SER A 111 -17.65 -14.16 -18.41
C SER A 111 -17.60 -12.69 -18.03
N LEU A 112 -16.80 -11.93 -18.77
CA LEU A 112 -16.64 -10.50 -18.60
C LEU A 112 -17.31 -9.78 -19.75
N ARG A 113 -18.14 -8.78 -19.45
CA ARG A 113 -18.76 -7.89 -20.42
C ARG A 113 -18.21 -6.49 -20.22
N SER A 114 -17.62 -5.90 -21.25
CA SER A 114 -17.15 -4.51 -21.18
C SER A 114 -18.36 -3.57 -21.01
N VAL A 115 -18.32 -2.70 -20.00
CA VAL A 115 -19.37 -1.66 -19.82
C VAL A 115 -19.32 -0.64 -20.96
N GLN A 116 -18.17 -0.47 -21.62
CA GLN A 116 -18.02 0.54 -22.66
C GLN A 116 -18.77 0.23 -23.95
N ASN A 117 -18.74 -1.02 -24.43
CA ASN A 117 -19.41 -1.41 -25.69
C ASN A 117 -20.48 -2.50 -25.50
N GLY A 118 -20.67 -2.99 -24.28
CA GLY A 118 -21.63 -4.05 -24.00
C GLY A 118 -21.30 -5.39 -24.65
N LYS A 119 -20.06 -5.62 -25.08
CA LYS A 119 -19.62 -6.90 -25.65
C LYS A 119 -18.89 -7.75 -24.61
N TYR A 120 -19.01 -9.06 -24.74
CA TYR A 120 -18.23 -10.02 -23.99
C TYR A 120 -16.78 -10.02 -24.45
N VAL A 121 -15.89 -10.13 -23.47
CA VAL A 121 -14.47 -10.37 -23.67
C VAL A 121 -14.31 -11.79 -24.22
N THR A 122 -13.59 -11.93 -25.32
CA THR A 122 -13.30 -13.20 -25.99
C THR A 122 -11.83 -13.33 -26.32
N VAL A 123 -11.35 -14.57 -26.39
CA VAL A 123 -10.04 -14.89 -26.98
C VAL A 123 -10.19 -15.03 -28.49
N GLU A 124 -9.46 -14.19 -29.23
CA GLU A 124 -9.38 -14.17 -30.69
C GLU A 124 -8.48 -15.30 -31.22
N ARG A 125 -8.51 -15.58 -32.54
CA ARG A 125 -7.73 -16.69 -33.13
C ARG A 125 -6.22 -16.62 -32.89
N ASN A 126 -5.67 -15.41 -32.76
CA ASN A 126 -4.26 -15.15 -32.47
C ASN A 126 -3.94 -15.14 -30.96
N GLY A 127 -4.93 -15.47 -30.12
CA GLY A 127 -4.82 -15.49 -28.66
C GLY A 127 -5.06 -14.14 -27.99
N GLU A 128 -5.20 -13.04 -28.73
CA GLU A 128 -5.49 -11.73 -28.14
C GLU A 128 -6.87 -11.71 -27.48
N LEU A 129 -7.02 -10.98 -26.39
CA LEU A 129 -8.32 -10.75 -25.78
C LEU A 129 -8.95 -9.48 -26.37
N ALA A 130 -10.22 -9.56 -26.74
CA ALA A 130 -10.99 -8.45 -27.29
C ALA A 130 -12.41 -8.43 -26.72
N ALA A 131 -13.00 -7.25 -26.53
CA ALA A 131 -14.43 -7.15 -26.20
C ALA A 131 -15.24 -7.11 -27.51
N SER A 132 -15.45 -8.27 -28.14
CA SER A 132 -15.94 -8.36 -29.53
C SER A 132 -17.25 -9.16 -29.72
N SER A 133 -17.71 -9.94 -28.73
CA SER A 133 -18.87 -10.84 -28.89
C SER A 133 -20.16 -10.37 -28.21
N ASP A 134 -21.32 -10.59 -28.81
CA ASP A 134 -22.64 -10.41 -28.15
C ASP A 134 -23.08 -11.60 -27.30
N ARG A 135 -22.39 -12.72 -27.40
CA ARG A 135 -22.76 -13.99 -26.76
C ARG A 135 -21.66 -14.47 -25.82
N ARG A 136 -22.10 -15.10 -24.72
CA ARG A 136 -21.26 -15.93 -23.84
C ARG A 136 -21.04 -17.28 -24.54
N GLY A 137 -20.11 -17.32 -25.48
CA GLY A 137 -19.65 -18.57 -26.09
C GLY A 137 -18.41 -19.09 -25.39
N THR A 138 -17.91 -20.26 -25.81
CA THR A 138 -16.69 -20.89 -25.26
C THR A 138 -15.44 -19.99 -25.30
N HIS A 139 -15.37 -19.08 -26.27
CA HIS A 139 -14.29 -18.08 -26.37
C HIS A 139 -14.36 -16.98 -25.30
N ALA A 140 -15.51 -16.84 -24.62
CA ALA A 140 -15.80 -15.83 -23.60
C ALA A 140 -15.89 -16.40 -22.18
N GLU A 141 -15.43 -17.64 -21.99
CA GLU A 141 -15.43 -18.31 -20.69
C GLU A 141 -14.03 -18.34 -20.11
N PHE A 142 -13.88 -17.79 -18.92
CA PHE A 142 -12.62 -17.72 -18.19
C PHE A 142 -12.75 -18.37 -16.84
N ARG A 143 -11.63 -18.79 -16.26
CA ARG A 143 -11.51 -19.16 -14.85
C ARG A 143 -10.62 -18.15 -14.17
N PHE A 144 -11.11 -17.61 -13.05
CA PHE A 144 -10.30 -16.81 -12.16
C PHE A 144 -9.67 -17.75 -11.15
N ILE A 145 -8.43 -18.13 -11.42
CA ILE A 145 -7.65 -18.98 -10.53
C ILE A 145 -7.05 -18.06 -9.49
N THR A 146 -7.62 -18.08 -8.28
CA THR A 146 -6.94 -17.50 -7.13
C THR A 146 -5.59 -18.16 -7.02
N VAL A 147 -4.53 -17.38 -7.23
CA VAL A 147 -3.22 -17.87 -6.85
C VAL A 147 -3.19 -17.67 -5.35
N PRO A 148 -3.26 -18.74 -4.52
CA PRO A 148 -3.13 -18.57 -3.09
C PRO A 148 -1.87 -17.77 -2.90
N ASP A 149 -2.02 -16.62 -2.24
CA ASP A 149 -0.92 -15.73 -1.96
C ASP A 149 0.16 -16.65 -1.40
N ARG A 150 1.26 -16.82 -2.13
CA ARG A 150 2.45 -17.35 -1.49
C ARG A 150 2.72 -16.24 -0.51
N ALA A 151 2.32 -16.45 0.76
CA ALA A 151 2.35 -15.45 1.81
C ALA A 151 3.56 -14.58 1.51
N PRO A 152 3.38 -13.26 1.28
CA PRO A 152 4.44 -12.41 0.72
C PRO A 152 5.71 -12.84 1.42
N PRO A 153 6.76 -13.33 0.71
CA PRO A 153 7.93 -13.91 1.37
C PRO A 153 8.25 -12.95 2.49
N PRO A 154 8.18 -13.40 3.77
CA PRO A 154 7.92 -12.52 4.91
C PRO A 154 8.68 -11.25 4.65
N ARG A 155 7.97 -10.15 4.31
CA ARG A 155 8.61 -8.88 3.91
C ARG A 155 9.77 -8.76 4.86
N PRO A 156 11.06 -8.84 4.44
CA PRO A 156 12.16 -9.09 5.38
C PRO A 156 11.90 -8.15 6.52
N GLU A 157 11.49 -8.72 7.66
CA GLU A 157 10.76 -7.97 8.69
C GLU A 157 11.58 -6.72 8.83
N ALA A 158 11.00 -5.57 8.50
CA ALA A 158 11.74 -4.33 8.61
C ALA A 158 12.29 -4.40 10.04
N PRO A 159 13.63 -4.41 10.20
CA PRO A 159 14.29 -5.14 11.28
C PRO A 159 13.57 -4.86 12.59
N ALA A 160 13.39 -5.86 13.44
CA ALA A 160 12.69 -5.72 14.72
C ALA A 160 13.42 -4.71 15.62
N VAL A 161 13.27 -3.44 15.28
CA VAL A 161 13.88 -2.31 15.93
C VAL A 161 12.94 -2.00 17.06
N ASN A 162 13.45 -2.16 18.27
CA ASN A 162 12.79 -1.56 19.42
C ASN A 162 12.96 -0.04 19.31
N TRP A 163 11.98 0.60 18.68
CA TRP A 163 11.92 2.05 18.50
C TRP A 163 11.86 2.80 19.83
N GLN A 164 11.26 2.18 20.85
CA GLN A 164 10.94 2.84 22.10
C GLN A 164 12.20 3.21 22.90
N GLY A 165 12.06 4.29 23.64
CA GLY A 165 13.11 4.83 24.50
C GLY A 165 13.81 6.03 23.89
N GLN A 166 14.93 6.40 24.52
CA GLN A 166 15.69 7.59 24.19
C GLN A 166 16.86 7.27 23.24
N TRP A 167 17.05 8.16 22.28
CA TRP A 167 18.10 8.18 21.27
C TRP A 167 18.88 9.47 21.45
N ASN A 168 20.19 9.37 21.68
CA ASN A 168 21.05 10.50 22.07
C ASN A 168 22.10 10.85 20.99
N ARG A 169 22.44 9.89 20.12
CA ARG A 169 23.34 10.09 19.00
C ARG A 169 22.50 10.49 17.81
N ILE A 170 22.48 11.78 17.51
CA ILE A 170 21.66 12.35 16.45
C ILE A 170 22.57 13.02 15.43
N TRP A 171 22.39 12.65 14.17
CA TRP A 171 23.06 13.26 13.03
C TRP A 171 22.00 13.73 12.05
N ILE A 172 22.14 14.94 11.53
CA ILE A 172 21.20 15.54 10.57
C ILE A 172 22.00 16.03 9.36
N ALA A 173 21.44 15.84 8.17
CA ALA A 173 22.05 16.36 6.95
C ALA A 173 21.83 17.87 6.82
N GLY A 174 22.90 18.60 6.53
CA GLY A 174 22.87 19.98 6.05
C GLY A 174 22.52 20.04 4.56
N ALA A 175 22.37 21.25 4.04
CA ALA A 175 22.04 21.47 2.62
C ALA A 175 23.09 20.90 1.65
N ASP A 176 24.34 20.81 2.09
CA ASP A 176 25.47 20.23 1.36
C ASP A 176 25.60 18.70 1.52
N GLY A 177 24.67 18.08 2.27
CA GLY A 177 24.69 16.65 2.60
C GLY A 177 25.68 16.27 3.71
N ARG A 178 26.45 17.22 4.26
CA ARG A 178 27.32 16.98 5.41
C ARG A 178 26.52 17.03 6.71
N GLY A 179 27.07 16.47 7.78
CA GLY A 179 26.44 16.52 9.10
C GLY A 179 26.40 17.93 9.66
N VAL A 180 25.24 18.39 10.09
CA VAL A 180 25.15 19.61 10.90
C VAL A 180 25.60 19.29 12.33
N PRO A 181 26.61 19.98 12.88
CA PRO A 181 26.99 19.79 14.27
C PRO A 181 25.88 20.28 15.20
N ALA A 182 25.55 19.49 16.22
CA ALA A 182 24.68 19.96 17.30
C ALA A 182 25.33 21.16 18.01
N PRO A 183 24.55 22.18 18.43
CA PRO A 183 25.08 23.29 19.23
C PRO A 183 25.77 22.79 20.50
N ARG A 184 26.84 23.45 20.96
CA ARG A 184 27.63 22.99 22.13
C ARG A 184 26.82 22.81 23.41
N GLU A 185 25.82 23.66 23.60
CA GLU A 185 24.89 23.64 24.75
C GLU A 185 23.76 22.59 24.58
N SER A 186 23.68 21.96 23.40
CA SER A 186 22.57 21.08 23.03
C SER A 186 22.74 19.70 23.66
N ARG A 187 21.76 19.31 24.48
CA ARG A 187 21.56 17.91 24.87
C ARG A 187 20.53 17.28 23.94
N ALA A 188 20.89 17.19 22.66
CA ALA A 188 20.00 16.66 21.63
C ALA A 188 19.55 15.24 21.99
N SER A 189 18.24 15.04 22.09
CA SER A 189 17.66 13.73 22.31
C SER A 189 16.34 13.57 21.57
N LEU A 190 16.10 12.35 21.11
CA LEU A 190 14.87 11.93 20.47
C LEU A 190 14.31 10.78 21.29
N THR A 191 13.06 10.90 21.74
CA THR A 191 12.37 9.87 22.51
C THR A 191 11.20 9.35 21.71
N VAL A 192 11.10 8.04 21.57
CA VAL A 192 9.93 7.38 20.97
C VAL A 192 9.12 6.70 22.08
N GLY A 193 7.84 7.06 22.17
CA GLY A 193 6.89 6.47 23.11
C GLY A 193 6.22 5.20 22.57
N PRO A 194 5.40 4.53 23.40
CA PRO A 194 4.77 3.25 23.07
C PRO A 194 3.82 3.32 21.86
N ASN A 195 3.21 4.48 21.61
CA ASN A 195 2.32 4.72 20.47
C ASN A 195 3.03 5.39 19.28
N LEU A 196 4.35 5.20 19.17
CA LEU A 196 5.21 5.84 18.16
C LEU A 196 5.12 7.38 18.14
N GLY A 197 4.73 7.97 19.28
CA GLY A 197 4.87 9.41 19.51
C GLY A 197 6.35 9.73 19.62
N VAL A 198 6.82 10.71 18.85
CA VAL A 198 8.21 11.12 18.81
C VAL A 198 8.32 12.51 19.40
N SER A 199 9.17 12.65 20.41
CA SER A 199 9.55 13.93 21.01
C SER A 199 11.03 14.15 20.74
N PHE A 200 11.39 15.30 20.20
CA PHE A 200 12.78 15.70 20.03
C PHE A 200 13.04 16.98 20.82
N THR A 201 14.18 17.04 21.50
CA THR A 201 14.67 18.25 22.16
C THR A 201 16.12 18.46 21.79
N ALA A 202 16.51 19.70 21.51
CA ALA A 202 17.91 20.08 21.30
C ALA A 202 18.34 21.25 22.18
N GLY A 203 17.53 21.61 23.18
CA GLY A 203 17.83 22.71 24.08
C GLY A 203 16.56 23.32 24.62
N CYS A 204 16.06 24.33 23.91
CA CYS A 204 15.06 25.26 24.44
C CYS A 204 13.62 24.93 24.03
N ASN A 205 13.39 24.51 22.77
CA ASN A 205 12.09 23.98 22.37
C ASN A 205 12.10 22.45 22.26
N SER A 206 10.91 21.90 22.41
CA SER A 206 10.59 20.52 22.08
C SER A 206 9.80 20.47 20.78
N LEU A 207 10.16 19.51 19.92
CA LEU A 207 9.40 19.11 18.75
C LEU A 207 8.60 17.86 19.09
N GLY A 208 7.31 17.85 18.76
CA GLY A 208 6.43 16.69 18.90
C GLY A 208 5.89 16.27 17.54
N THR A 209 5.95 14.97 17.24
CA THR A 209 5.31 14.37 16.06
C THR A 209 4.90 12.93 16.39
N ARG A 210 4.29 12.24 15.42
CA ARG A 210 4.01 10.81 15.48
C ARG A 210 4.58 10.15 14.24
N MET A 211 5.17 8.99 14.43
CA MET A 211 5.72 8.18 13.36
C MET A 211 4.69 7.13 12.91
N GLU A 212 4.48 7.02 11.61
CA GLU A 212 3.66 5.98 10.99
C GLU A 212 4.56 5.04 10.18
N LEU A 213 4.58 3.77 10.56
CA LEU A 213 5.43 2.74 9.95
C LEU A 213 4.62 1.88 8.98
N ARG A 214 5.15 1.66 7.78
CA ARG A 214 4.63 0.70 6.81
C ARG A 214 5.80 -0.09 6.21
N GLY A 215 6.27 -1.11 6.94
CA GLY A 215 7.49 -1.85 6.60
C GLY A 215 8.72 -0.95 6.67
N ARG A 216 9.50 -0.85 5.58
CA ARG A 216 10.66 0.06 5.47
C ARG A 216 10.28 1.52 5.17
N ASN A 217 9.00 1.79 4.92
CA ASN A 217 8.52 3.15 4.75
C ASN A 217 8.14 3.74 6.10
N VAL A 218 8.45 5.03 6.28
CA VAL A 218 8.12 5.77 7.48
C VAL A 218 7.76 7.20 7.12
N THR A 219 6.69 7.69 7.71
CA THR A 219 6.25 9.08 7.59
C THR A 219 6.03 9.67 8.97
N PHE A 220 6.34 10.96 9.10
CA PHE A 220 6.06 11.71 10.32
C PHE A 220 4.82 12.57 10.11
N ALA A 221 3.92 12.53 11.08
CA ALA A 221 2.81 13.48 11.18
C ALA A 221 3.33 14.93 11.25
N PRO A 222 2.48 15.94 11.05
CA PRO A 222 2.89 17.34 11.17
C PRO A 222 3.67 17.59 12.46
N VAL A 223 4.87 18.15 12.32
CA VAL A 223 5.76 18.45 13.44
C VAL A 223 5.26 19.69 14.16
N MET A 224 4.88 19.51 15.43
CA MET A 224 4.52 20.58 16.35
C MET A 224 5.75 21.01 17.14
N SER A 225 5.83 22.28 17.50
CA SER A 225 6.96 22.83 18.25
C SER A 225 6.44 23.73 19.37
N THR A 226 7.01 23.59 20.57
CA THR A 226 6.81 24.59 21.62
C THR A 226 7.55 25.88 21.22
N ARG A 227 6.99 27.06 21.55
CA ARG A 227 7.62 28.35 21.23
C ARG A 227 8.05 29.03 22.52
N ARG A 228 9.32 28.85 22.89
CA ARG A 228 10.01 29.61 23.94
C ARG A 228 11.00 30.59 23.30
N ALA A 229 11.35 31.65 24.02
CA ALA A 229 12.41 32.56 23.59
C ALA A 229 13.76 31.84 23.76
N CYS A 230 14.36 31.42 22.64
CA CYS A 230 15.60 30.64 22.60
C CYS A 230 16.73 31.42 21.94
N ASN A 231 17.98 30.98 22.13
CA ASN A 231 19.09 31.48 21.33
C ASN A 231 18.96 31.03 19.85
N ASN A 232 19.55 31.79 18.93
CA ASN A 232 19.36 31.57 17.49
C ASN A 232 19.90 30.21 17.00
N ALA A 233 21.00 29.70 17.59
CA ALA A 233 21.64 28.47 17.12
C ALA A 233 20.81 27.21 17.42
N GLN A 234 20.21 27.11 18.61
CA GLN A 234 19.32 25.98 18.96
C GLN A 234 18.05 25.98 18.11
N GLN A 235 17.47 27.16 17.89
CA GLN A 235 16.27 27.30 17.06
C GLN A 235 16.53 26.90 15.61
N VAL A 236 17.67 27.27 15.02
CA VAL A 236 18.05 26.83 13.67
C VAL A 236 18.20 25.31 13.60
N TYR A 237 18.85 24.71 14.59
CA TYR A 237 19.03 23.26 14.64
C TYR A 237 17.69 22.51 14.77
N GLU A 238 16.77 22.99 15.62
CA GLU A 238 15.41 22.46 15.73
C GLU A 238 14.63 22.57 14.41
N GLN A 239 14.74 23.69 13.70
CA GLN A 239 14.11 23.86 12.38
C GLN A 239 14.65 22.89 11.34
N GLN A 240 15.96 22.64 11.35
CA GLN A 240 16.60 21.66 10.47
C GLN A 240 16.11 20.24 10.77
N VAL A 241 15.97 19.87 12.04
CA VAL A 241 15.38 18.58 12.44
C VAL A 241 13.94 18.46 11.95
N ALA A 242 13.12 19.49 12.18
CA ALA A 242 11.74 19.50 11.71
C ALA A 242 11.64 19.37 10.18
N SER A 243 12.56 20.01 9.44
CA SER A 243 12.67 19.86 7.99
C SER A 243 13.04 18.44 7.59
N ALA A 244 14.07 17.86 8.21
CA ALA A 244 14.52 16.49 7.96
C ALA A 244 13.39 15.49 8.20
N LEU A 245 12.66 15.60 9.32
CA LEU A 245 11.51 14.74 9.65
C LEU A 245 10.41 14.79 8.57
N ARG A 246 10.12 15.98 8.01
CA ARG A 246 9.13 16.11 6.92
C ARG A 246 9.59 15.49 5.60
N ALA A 247 10.91 15.48 5.35
CA ALA A 247 11.49 14.92 4.13
C ALA A 247 11.53 13.38 4.14
N VAL A 248 11.50 12.75 5.31
CA VAL A 248 11.62 11.28 5.44
C VAL A 248 10.51 10.56 4.67
N ARG A 249 10.91 9.49 3.96
CA ARG A 249 10.01 8.56 3.26
C ARG A 249 10.27 7.11 3.64
N SER A 250 11.51 6.77 3.97
CA SER A 250 11.92 5.42 4.34
C SER A 250 13.01 5.43 5.41
N TRP A 251 13.30 4.25 5.94
CA TRP A 251 14.35 4.04 6.93
C TRP A 251 15.16 2.78 6.64
N ASP A 252 16.38 2.77 7.15
CA ASP A 252 17.28 1.61 7.16
C ASP A 252 17.91 1.48 8.55
N PHE A 253 18.23 0.25 8.95
CA PHE A 253 18.90 -0.02 10.22
C PHE A 253 20.17 -0.81 9.96
N ARG A 254 21.30 -0.25 10.38
CA ARG A 254 22.62 -0.86 10.26
C ARG A 254 23.41 -0.55 11.51
N GLU A 255 24.10 -1.57 12.04
CA GLU A 255 25.10 -1.38 13.11
C GLU A 255 24.56 -0.64 14.35
N GLY A 256 23.31 -0.90 14.74
CA GLY A 256 22.70 -0.27 15.92
C GLY A 256 22.21 1.16 15.71
N GLN A 257 22.22 1.65 14.47
CA GLN A 257 21.76 2.99 14.11
C GLN A 257 20.61 2.91 13.10
N ILE A 258 19.71 3.88 13.19
CA ILE A 258 18.59 4.05 12.25
C ILE A 258 18.89 5.25 11.37
N ALA A 259 18.98 5.02 10.07
CA ALA A 259 19.07 6.07 9.07
C ALA A 259 17.69 6.32 8.46
N PHE A 260 17.26 7.58 8.42
CA PHE A 260 16.06 8.02 7.73
C PHE A 260 16.42 8.64 6.40
N LEU A 261 15.71 8.25 5.34
CA LEU A 261 15.99 8.60 3.96
C LEU A 261 14.87 9.44 3.37
N ASP A 262 15.20 10.41 2.53
CA ASP A 262 14.24 11.19 1.75
C ASP A 262 13.71 10.42 0.53
N GLY A 263 12.83 11.04 -0.26
CA GLY A 263 12.27 10.44 -1.48
C GLY A 263 13.30 10.13 -2.59
N SER A 264 14.52 10.68 -2.50
CA SER A 264 15.64 10.38 -3.40
C SER A 264 16.59 9.31 -2.84
N GLY A 265 16.32 8.78 -1.65
CA GLY A 265 17.16 7.80 -0.97
C GLY A 265 18.35 8.42 -0.22
N ARG A 266 18.42 9.75 -0.09
CA ARG A 266 19.50 10.41 0.65
C ARG A 266 19.19 10.41 2.15
N ARG A 267 20.21 10.15 2.97
CA ARG A 267 20.09 10.18 4.42
C ARG A 267 19.92 11.62 4.91
N VAL A 268 18.80 11.89 5.58
CA VAL A 268 18.46 13.22 6.10
C VAL A 268 18.56 13.31 7.63
N LEU A 269 18.38 12.18 8.31
CA LEU A 269 18.48 12.06 9.76
C LEU A 269 19.05 10.67 10.08
N GLN A 270 19.84 10.57 11.13
CA GLN A 270 20.31 9.31 11.67
C GLN A 270 20.28 9.37 13.19
N ILE A 271 19.77 8.31 13.82
CA ILE A 271 19.69 8.19 15.27
C ILE A 271 20.37 6.91 15.76
N GLY A 272 20.98 6.99 16.93
CA GLY A 272 21.60 5.87 17.65
C GLY A 272 21.40 6.01 19.16
N ARG A 273 21.59 4.89 19.86
CA ARG A 273 21.67 4.86 21.32
C ARG A 273 23.05 5.22 21.83
#